data_AF-X1H9M0-F1
#
_entry.id   AF-X1H9M0-F1
#
_cell.length_a   1.000
_cell.length_b   1.000
_cell.length_c   1.000
_cell.angle_alpha   90.00
_cell.angle_beta   90.00
_cell.angle_gamma   90.00
#
_symmetry.space_group_name_H-M   'P 1'
#
loop_
_entity.id
_entity.type
_entity.pdbx_description
1 polymer ?
#
loop_
_entity_poly.entity_id
_entity_poly.type
_entity_poly.pdbx_seq_one_letter_code
_entity_poly.pdbx_strand_id
1 'polypeptide(L)'
;MGLKKFVISLAPTPLVKLFARPYVAGDSIGAAVDVAQKLWDERRVCSTIDLLGEELESDEEVQYSVDVYERFIDALGSQDYATISLKPSQLGSHRGTDNCQEVIRGIIQRAEQYNI
;
A
#
# COMPACT_ATOMS: atom_id res chain seq x y z
N MET A 1 6.89 27.47 -10.74
CA MET A 1 6.61 26.07 -10.35
C MET A 1 7.44 25.03 -11.12
N GLY A 2 8.06 25.34 -12.27
CA GLY A 2 8.75 24.36 -13.13
C GLY A 2 10.12 23.85 -12.67
N LEU A 3 11.01 24.71 -12.14
CA LEU A 3 12.40 24.32 -11.85
C LEU A 3 12.51 23.28 -10.72
N LYS A 4 11.74 23.45 -9.63
CA LYS A 4 11.73 22.49 -8.51
C LYS A 4 11.23 21.10 -8.93
N LYS A 5 10.14 21.06 -9.71
CA LYS A 5 9.55 19.81 -10.21
C LYS A 5 10.52 19.08 -11.15
N PHE A 6 11.21 19.84 -12.00
CA PHE A 6 12.25 19.31 -12.91
C PHE A 6 13.44 18.71 -12.15
N VAL A 7 13.97 19.41 -11.14
CA VAL A 7 15.09 18.92 -10.33
C VAL A 7 14.71 17.66 -9.54
N ILE A 8 13.50 17.60 -8.96
CA ILE A 8 13.02 16.40 -8.25
C ILE A 8 12.86 15.21 -9.21
N SER A 9 12.32 15.44 -10.41
CA SER A 9 12.15 14.39 -11.42
C SER A 9 13.47 13.81 -11.94
N LEU A 10 14.57 14.56 -11.81
CA LEU A 10 15.92 14.12 -12.19
C LEU A 10 16.71 13.53 -11.01
N ALA A 11 16.16 13.56 -9.80
CA ALA A 11 16.85 13.03 -8.64
C ALA A 11 17.02 11.51 -8.78
N PRO A 12 18.23 10.97 -8.59
CA PRO A 12 18.47 9.54 -8.73
C PRO A 12 17.78 8.78 -7.59
N THR A 13 17.24 7.59 -7.88
CA THR A 13 16.49 6.75 -6.93
C THR A 13 17.18 6.56 -5.58
N PRO A 14 18.50 6.31 -5.49
CA PRO A 14 19.18 6.18 -4.19
C PRO A 14 19.09 7.43 -3.33
N LEU A 15 19.14 8.62 -3.94
CA LEU A 15 19.02 9.89 -3.22
C LEU A 15 17.60 10.07 -2.68
N VAL A 16 16.58 9.75 -3.48
CA VAL A 16 15.17 9.79 -3.04
C VAL A 16 14.96 8.81 -1.87
N LYS A 17 15.47 7.58 -1.99
CA LYS A 17 15.38 6.56 -0.93
C LYS A 17 16.06 6.99 0.37
N LEU A 18 17.20 7.69 0.30
CA LEU A 18 17.90 8.18 1.49
C LEU A 18 17.00 9.10 2.34
N PHE A 19 16.28 10.02 1.70
CA PHE A 19 15.38 10.93 2.40
C PHE A 19 14.03 10.31 2.76
N ALA A 20 13.53 9.34 1.98
CA ALA A 20 12.28 8.65 2.26
C ALA A 20 12.39 7.60 3.38
N ARG A 21 13.60 7.07 3.65
CA ARG A 21 13.84 5.95 4.59
C ARG A 21 13.19 6.10 5.97
N PRO A 22 13.12 7.28 6.61
CA PRO A 22 12.48 7.42 7.92
C PRO A 22 10.95 7.29 7.88
N TYR A 23 10.34 7.41 6.69
CA TYR A 23 8.89 7.52 6.49
C TYR A 23 8.30 6.35 5.71
N VAL A 24 9.12 5.62 4.95
CA VAL A 24 8.69 4.52 4.09
C VAL A 24 9.39 3.23 4.52
N ALA A 25 8.61 2.22 4.85
CA ALA A 25 9.12 0.92 5.32
C ALA A 25 9.97 0.20 4.26
N GLY A 26 9.65 0.38 2.99
CA GLY A 26 10.36 -0.16 1.85
C GLY A 26 9.54 -0.08 0.57
N ASP A 27 10.05 -0.67 -0.51
CA ASP A 27 9.42 -0.74 -1.83
C ASP A 27 8.98 -2.18 -2.19
N SER A 28 8.85 -3.04 -1.20
CA SER A 28 8.36 -4.42 -1.36
C SER A 28 7.43 -4.81 -0.22
N ILE A 29 6.57 -5.79 -0.49
CA ILE A 29 5.66 -6.38 0.50
C ILE A 29 6.44 -6.91 1.71
N GLY A 30 7.50 -7.70 1.47
CA GLY A 30 8.33 -8.25 2.53
C GLY A 30 8.94 -7.18 3.43
N ALA A 31 9.50 -6.11 2.86
CA ALA A 31 10.06 -5.01 3.66
C ALA A 31 9.00 -4.34 4.55
N ALA A 32 7.77 -4.17 4.07
CA ALA A 32 6.70 -3.59 4.85
C ALA A 32 6.24 -4.53 6.00
N VAL A 33 6.11 -5.83 5.72
CA VAL A 33 5.76 -6.85 6.73
C VAL A 33 6.86 -6.95 7.79
N ASP A 34 8.13 -7.01 7.39
CA ASP A 34 9.28 -7.09 8.31
C ASP A 34 9.33 -5.88 9.26
N VAL A 35 9.06 -4.68 8.76
CA VAL A 35 9.03 -3.47 9.58
C VAL A 35 7.85 -3.50 10.56
N ALA A 36 6.66 -3.90 10.12
CA ALA A 36 5.49 -4.03 10.99
C ALA A 36 5.74 -5.04 12.11
N GLN A 37 6.29 -6.21 11.77
CA GLN A 37 6.64 -7.25 12.73
C GLN A 37 7.71 -6.77 13.72
N LYS A 38 8.76 -6.11 13.23
CA LYS A 38 9.81 -5.54 14.09
C LYS A 38 9.27 -4.51 15.08
N LEU A 39 8.37 -3.61 14.63
CA LEU A 39 7.74 -2.61 15.51
C LEU A 39 6.89 -3.27 16.59
N TRP A 40 6.19 -4.36 16.26
CA TRP A 40 5.46 -5.14 17.23
C TRP A 40 6.37 -5.85 18.23
N ASP A 41 7.39 -6.56 17.76
CA ASP A 41 8.27 -7.37 18.60
C ASP A 41 9.11 -6.51 19.56
N GLU A 42 9.63 -5.39 19.08
CA GLU A 42 10.52 -4.53 19.88
C GLU A 42 9.75 -3.57 20.79
N ARG A 43 8.55 -3.12 20.38
CA ARG A 43 7.87 -1.99 21.02
C ARG A 43 6.39 -2.19 21.30
N ARG A 44 5.80 -3.31 20.86
CA ARG A 44 4.36 -3.59 20.94
C ARG A 44 3.51 -2.50 20.29
N VAL A 45 3.99 -1.96 19.17
CA VAL A 45 3.27 -0.97 18.37
C VAL A 45 2.60 -1.66 17.20
N CYS A 46 1.27 -1.57 17.13
CA CYS A 46 0.49 -2.01 15.97
C CYS A 46 0.71 -1.06 14.79
N SER A 47 0.62 -1.60 13.57
CA SER A 47 0.88 -0.87 12.33
C SER A 47 -0.33 -0.92 11.40
N THR A 48 -0.49 0.11 10.58
CA THR A 48 -1.35 0.05 9.39
C THR A 48 -0.46 0.30 8.18
N ILE A 49 -0.39 -0.67 7.29
CA ILE A 49 0.44 -0.63 6.09
C ILE A 49 -0.34 0.07 4.98
N ASP A 50 0.26 1.11 4.42
CA ASP A 50 -0.32 1.89 3.34
C ASP A 50 0.43 1.63 2.03
N LEU A 51 -0.30 1.15 1.01
CA LEU A 51 0.23 1.00 -0.33
C LEU A 51 0.33 2.38 -1.00
N LEU A 52 1.56 2.85 -1.20
CA LEU A 52 1.80 4.09 -1.93
C LEU A 52 1.61 3.87 -3.43
N GLY A 53 0.91 4.79 -4.07
CA GLY A 53 0.63 4.79 -5.50
C GLY A 53 -0.18 6.03 -5.88
N GLU A 54 -0.18 6.38 -7.16
CA GLU A 54 -0.95 7.51 -7.68
C GLU A 54 -2.40 7.12 -7.98
N GLU A 55 -3.22 8.09 -8.37
CA GLU A 55 -4.56 7.83 -8.89
C GLU A 55 -4.45 7.05 -10.21
N LEU A 56 -5.22 5.97 -10.33
CA LEU A 56 -5.16 5.05 -11.47
C LEU A 56 -6.26 5.39 -12.45
N GLU A 57 -5.97 5.29 -13.76
CA GLU A 57 -6.90 5.70 -14.82
C GLU A 57 -7.44 4.50 -15.61
N SER A 58 -6.73 3.36 -15.61
CA SER A 58 -7.10 2.16 -16.36
C SER A 58 -7.61 1.01 -15.47
N ASP A 59 -8.42 0.12 -16.05
CA ASP A 59 -8.87 -1.10 -15.37
C ASP A 59 -7.71 -2.04 -15.05
N GLU A 60 -6.68 -2.06 -15.91
CA GLU A 60 -5.48 -2.87 -15.74
C GLU A 60 -4.66 -2.43 -14.52
N GLU A 61 -4.52 -1.12 -14.31
CA GLU A 61 -3.88 -0.56 -13.13
C GLU A 61 -4.68 -0.83 -11.85
N VAL A 62 -6.01 -0.67 -11.89
CA VAL A 62 -6.87 -1.00 -10.75
C VAL A 62 -6.73 -2.47 -10.38
N GLN A 63 -6.78 -3.37 -11.38
CA GLN A 63 -6.59 -4.80 -11.13
C GLN A 63 -5.21 -5.10 -10.56
N TYR A 64 -4.15 -4.46 -11.07
CA TYR A 64 -2.81 -4.60 -10.51
C TYR A 64 -2.77 -4.18 -9.02
N SER A 65 -3.42 -3.08 -8.66
CA SER A 65 -3.51 -2.65 -7.26
C SER A 65 -4.26 -3.66 -6.39
N VAL A 66 -5.37 -4.23 -6.89
CA VAL A 66 -6.09 -5.32 -6.21
C VAL A 66 -5.16 -6.51 -5.97
N ASP A 67 -4.45 -6.98 -7.00
CA ASP A 67 -3.53 -8.11 -6.90
C ASP A 67 -2.41 -7.85 -5.86
N VAL A 68 -1.91 -6.61 -5.78
CA VAL A 68 -0.92 -6.22 -4.78
C VAL A 68 -1.52 -6.26 -3.37
N TYR A 69 -2.75 -5.78 -3.18
CA TYR A 69 -3.44 -5.88 -1.89
C TYR A 69 -3.67 -7.33 -1.45
N GLU A 70 -4.12 -8.20 -2.35
CA GLU A 70 -4.30 -9.62 -2.05
C GLU A 70 -2.99 -10.28 -1.65
N ARG A 71 -1.90 -10.01 -2.38
CA ARG A 71 -0.56 -10.50 -2.01
C ARG A 71 -0.07 -9.94 -0.68
N PHE A 72 -0.43 -8.71 -0.32
CA PHE A 72 -0.12 -8.11 0.97
C PHE A 72 -0.85 -8.82 2.12
N ILE A 73 -2.15 -9.08 1.94
CA ILE A 73 -2.98 -9.83 2.89
C ILE A 73 -2.38 -11.23 3.10
N ASP A 74 -2.04 -11.92 2.01
CA ASP A 74 -1.45 -13.26 2.06
C ASP A 74 -0.09 -13.28 2.77
N ALA A 75 0.73 -12.25 2.55
CA ALA A 75 2.05 -12.13 3.18
C ALA A 75 1.97 -11.77 4.67
N LEU A 76 0.98 -10.97 5.08
CA LEU A 76 0.71 -10.71 6.49
C LEU A 76 0.20 -11.96 7.22
N GLY A 77 -0.66 -12.73 6.56
CA GLY A 77 -1.32 -13.88 7.15
C GLY A 77 -2.15 -13.51 8.39
N SER A 78 -2.52 -14.52 9.18
CA SER A 78 -3.27 -14.28 10.41
C SER A 78 -2.36 -13.79 11.53
N GLN A 79 -2.60 -12.54 11.96
CA GLN A 79 -1.86 -11.86 13.02
C GLN A 79 -2.71 -10.71 13.61
N ASP A 80 -2.27 -10.09 14.71
CA ASP A 80 -3.01 -9.10 15.49
C ASP A 80 -2.32 -7.71 15.60
N TYR A 81 -1.21 -7.51 14.90
CA TYR A 81 -0.34 -6.33 15.02
C TYR A 81 -0.30 -5.44 13.77
N ALA A 82 -0.89 -5.83 12.66
CA ALA A 82 -0.86 -5.10 11.40
C ALA A 82 -2.21 -5.13 10.67
N THR A 83 -2.58 -4.01 10.06
CA THR A 83 -3.72 -3.89 9.14
C THR A 83 -3.29 -3.23 7.83
N ILE A 84 -4.17 -3.14 6.84
CA ILE A 84 -3.91 -2.43 5.58
C ILE A 84 -4.89 -1.27 5.39
N SER A 85 -4.44 -0.16 4.77
CA SER A 85 -5.31 0.92 4.32
C SER A 85 -5.61 0.85 2.83
N LEU A 86 -6.90 0.98 2.48
CA LEU A 86 -7.38 1.02 1.11
C LEU A 86 -7.62 2.46 0.67
N LYS A 87 -7.23 2.79 -0.56
CA LYS A 87 -7.51 4.10 -1.17
C LYS A 87 -8.50 3.95 -2.33
N PRO A 88 -9.73 4.51 -2.23
CA PRO A 88 -10.71 4.43 -3.32
C PRO A 88 -10.19 4.92 -4.69
N SER A 89 -9.32 5.93 -4.71
CA SER A 89 -8.70 6.45 -5.95
C SER A 89 -7.79 5.45 -6.66
N GLN A 90 -7.23 4.47 -5.93
CA GLN A 90 -6.48 3.36 -6.51
C GLN A 90 -7.37 2.17 -6.85
N LEU A 91 -8.64 2.20 -6.43
CA LEU A 91 -9.59 1.10 -6.53
C LEU A 91 -10.80 1.49 -7.40
N GLY A 92 -10.56 2.34 -8.41
CA GLY A 92 -11.54 2.63 -9.45
C GLY A 92 -12.63 3.63 -9.07
N SER A 93 -12.43 4.51 -8.07
CA SER A 93 -13.44 5.53 -7.73
C SER A 93 -13.79 6.47 -8.87
N HIS A 94 -12.88 6.68 -9.83
CA HIS A 94 -13.12 7.46 -11.05
C HIS A 94 -14.20 6.83 -11.97
N ARG A 95 -14.52 5.54 -11.78
CA ARG A 95 -15.53 4.78 -12.54
C ARG A 95 -16.91 4.73 -11.87
N GLY A 96 -17.08 5.47 -10.79
CA GLY A 96 -18.30 5.51 -10.00
C GLY A 96 -18.20 4.66 -8.74
N THR A 97 -19.05 5.03 -7.77
CA THR A 97 -19.04 4.48 -6.41
C THR A 97 -19.32 2.99 -6.37
N ASP A 98 -20.27 2.49 -7.16
CA ASP A 98 -20.70 1.09 -7.11
C ASP A 98 -19.55 0.14 -7.52
N ASN A 99 -18.86 0.43 -8.63
CA ASN A 99 -17.71 -0.36 -9.08
C ASN A 99 -16.59 -0.39 -8.04
N CYS A 100 -16.28 0.78 -7.46
CA CYS A 100 -15.28 0.91 -6.41
C CYS A 100 -15.65 0.11 -5.14
N GLN A 101 -16.93 0.11 -4.77
CA GLN A 101 -17.43 -0.67 -3.64
C GLN A 101 -17.32 -2.18 -3.87
N GLU A 102 -17.62 -2.68 -5.07
CA GLU A 102 -17.45 -4.10 -5.40
C GLU A 102 -15.98 -4.52 -5.29
N VAL A 103 -15.05 -3.72 -5.83
CA VAL A 103 -13.62 -3.98 -5.73
C VAL A 103 -13.15 -4.01 -4.27
N ILE A 104 -13.50 -2.98 -3.48
CA ILE A 104 -13.16 -2.92 -2.06
C ILE A 104 -13.75 -4.11 -1.30
N ARG A 105 -14.99 -4.52 -1.61
CA ARG A 105 -15.64 -5.67 -0.96
C ARG A 105 -14.86 -6.96 -1.20
N GLY A 106 -14.35 -7.18 -2.41
CA GLY A 106 -13.50 -8.33 -2.71
C GLY A 106 -12.25 -8.38 -1.84
N ILE A 107 -11.56 -7.24 -1.69
CA ILE A 107 -10.37 -7.14 -0.84
C ILE A 107 -10.71 -7.39 0.63
N ILE A 108 -11.82 -6.83 1.13
CA ILE A 108 -12.28 -7.05 2.51
C ILE A 108 -12.57 -8.54 2.76
N GLN A 109 -13.30 -9.19 1.84
CA GLN A 109 -13.60 -10.63 1.96
C GLN A 109 -12.33 -11.49 2.00
N ARG A 110 -11.28 -11.10 1.27
CA ARG A 110 -9.98 -11.77 1.33
C ARG A 110 -9.30 -11.52 2.68
N ALA A 111 -9.30 -10.28 3.17
CA ALA A 111 -8.72 -9.91 4.47
C ALA A 111 -9.40 -10.61 5.66
N GLU A 112 -10.73 -10.75 5.63
CA GLU A 112 -11.52 -11.45 6.65
C GLU A 112 -11.08 -12.91 6.84
N GLN A 113 -10.64 -13.60 5.77
CA GLN A 113 -10.14 -14.98 5.85
C GLN A 113 -8.89 -15.11 6.73
N TYR A 114 -8.16 -14.01 6.91
CA TYR A 114 -6.95 -13.94 7.73
C TYR A 114 -7.16 -13.18 9.05
N ASN A 115 -8.36 -12.62 9.30
CA ASN A 115 -8.63 -11.74 10.44
C ASN A 115 -7.73 -10.49 10.46
N ILE A 116 -7.59 -9.85 9.29
CA ILE A 116 -6.88 -8.57 9.09
C ILE A 116 -7.90 -7.43 8.96
#